data_AF-A0AAV2RZ98-F1
#
_entry.id   AF-A0AAV2RZ98-F1
#
_cell.length_a   1.000
_cell.length_b   1.000
_cell.length_c   1.000
_cell.angle_alpha   90.00
_cell.angle_beta   90.00
_cell.angle_gamma   90.00
#
_symmetry.space_group_name_H-M   'P 1'
#
loop_
_entity.id
_entity.type
_entity.pdbx_description
1 polymer ?
#
loop_
_entity_poly.entity_id
_entity_poly.type
_entity_poly.pdbx_seq_one_letter_code
_entity_poly.pdbx_strand_id
1 'polypeptide(L)'
;KKWSDIRNACIKGNNNNDFPGMTIDECKEKCVNEESYSCQSIEYNPRYKGCYLSAAMSSSSDFNVPCYVRGWLYMEILKDPCETDKDWSDIRNACIRGNNNQDFKGVSIDVCKEKCFNEDSFNCQSIEYRSRDQWCFLGEATSKSSDYYVPCYVDGWIYTERLREGCVIAVCDPECLNNGRCVGPDECRCQKGWKGNNCETFTCEHECLNNGACTGPDICDCQTGWNGDRCETAVCEHKCLNNGTCIAPIYVTALKDGKGTNVKLCVLIVVAKLEGWVQK
;
A
#
# COMPACT_ATOMS: atom_id res chain seq x y z
N LYS A 1 7.24 -4.73 14.19
CA LYS A 1 6.20 -5.70 13.77
C LYS A 1 5.12 -4.96 12.98
N LYS A 2 4.62 -5.53 11.87
CA LYS A 2 3.53 -4.93 11.07
C LYS A 2 2.17 -5.25 11.70
N TRP A 3 1.23 -4.32 11.61
CA TRP A 3 -0.11 -4.45 12.16
C TRP A 3 -1.17 -4.55 11.05
N SER A 4 -2.29 -5.24 11.33
CA SER A 4 -3.45 -5.29 10.45
C SER A 4 -4.11 -3.91 10.33
N ASP A 5 -5.00 -3.75 9.36
CA ASP A 5 -5.90 -2.60 9.33
C ASP A 5 -6.77 -2.53 10.60
N ILE A 6 -7.17 -1.31 10.95
CA ILE A 6 -8.07 -1.04 12.07
C ILE A 6 -9.46 -1.58 11.74
N ARG A 7 -10.01 -2.42 12.64
CA ARG A 7 -11.37 -2.97 12.53
C ARG A 7 -12.24 -2.52 13.70
N ASN A 8 -13.52 -2.25 13.46
CA ASN A 8 -14.50 -2.11 14.54
C ASN A 8 -14.83 -3.50 15.09
N ALA A 9 -13.98 -4.03 15.96
CA ALA A 9 -14.04 -5.39 16.47
C ALA A 9 -13.42 -5.47 17.87
N CYS A 10 -13.61 -6.58 18.55
CA CYS A 10 -12.99 -6.87 19.85
C CYS A 10 -12.95 -8.37 20.13
N ILE A 11 -12.13 -8.79 21.09
CA ILE A 11 -12.05 -10.16 21.59
C ILE A 11 -12.61 -10.18 23.00
N LYS A 12 -13.73 -10.88 23.20
CA LYS A 12 -14.37 -10.95 24.51
C LYS A 12 -13.45 -11.58 25.55
N GLY A 13 -13.25 -10.88 26.68
CA GLY A 13 -12.57 -11.43 27.87
C GLY A 13 -11.06 -11.64 27.74
N ASN A 14 -10.45 -11.31 26.60
CA ASN A 14 -9.03 -11.52 26.34
C ASN A 14 -8.26 -10.20 26.46
N ASN A 15 -8.40 -9.53 27.60
CA ASN A 15 -7.69 -8.30 27.96
C ASN A 15 -6.59 -8.65 28.97
N ASN A 16 -5.53 -9.30 28.51
CA ASN A 16 -4.49 -9.84 29.38
C ASN A 16 -3.81 -8.74 30.21
N ASN A 17 -3.71 -7.51 29.66
CA ASN A 17 -3.36 -6.30 30.39
C ASN A 17 -4.20 -5.10 29.90
N ASP A 18 -4.44 -4.13 30.79
CA ASP A 18 -5.14 -2.89 30.48
C ASP A 18 -4.37 -1.63 30.88
N PHE A 19 -4.37 -0.64 29.98
CA PHE A 19 -3.68 0.62 30.20
C PHE A 19 -4.54 1.82 29.78
N PRO A 20 -4.85 2.75 30.70
CA PRO A 20 -5.53 3.99 30.37
C PRO A 20 -4.55 5.11 29.97
N GLY A 21 -5.02 6.05 29.16
CA GLY A 21 -4.33 7.31 28.90
C GLY A 21 -3.26 7.28 27.81
N MET A 22 -3.13 6.21 27.03
CA MET A 22 -2.14 6.09 25.96
C MET A 22 -2.70 6.28 24.56
N THR A 23 -1.84 6.68 23.63
CA THR A 23 -2.13 6.71 22.19
C THR A 23 -2.16 5.30 21.60
N ILE A 24 -2.70 5.18 20.39
CA ILE A 24 -2.75 3.89 19.69
C ILE A 24 -1.35 3.36 19.36
N ASP A 25 -0.37 4.24 19.10
CA ASP A 25 0.99 3.82 18.78
C ASP A 25 1.78 3.41 20.03
N GLU A 26 1.62 4.11 21.15
CA GLU A 26 2.12 3.66 22.45
C GLU A 26 1.52 2.30 22.84
N CYS A 27 0.24 2.07 22.55
CA CYS A 27 -0.43 0.79 22.78
C CYS A 27 0.19 -0.35 21.94
N LYS A 28 0.47 -0.09 20.67
CA LYS A 28 1.18 -1.05 19.80
C LYS A 28 2.59 -1.33 20.31
N GLU A 29 3.35 -0.29 20.66
CA GLU A 29 4.71 -0.43 21.18
C GLU A 29 4.72 -1.24 22.48
N LYS A 30 3.76 -0.99 23.37
CA LYS A 30 3.56 -1.75 24.60
C LYS A 30 3.32 -3.24 24.31
N CYS A 31 2.48 -3.58 23.34
CA CYS A 31 2.25 -4.96 22.92
C CYS A 31 3.51 -5.62 22.37
N VAL A 32 4.29 -4.90 21.55
CA VAL A 32 5.53 -5.43 20.97
C VAL A 32 6.57 -5.73 22.05
N ASN A 33 6.61 -4.93 23.11
CA ASN A 33 7.56 -5.02 24.21
C ASN A 33 7.00 -5.78 25.44
N GLU A 34 5.85 -6.44 25.33
CA GLU A 34 5.27 -7.22 26.43
C GLU A 34 6.08 -8.51 26.65
N GLU A 35 6.59 -8.70 27.87
CA GLU A 35 7.45 -9.84 28.22
C GLU A 35 6.69 -10.94 28.97
N SER A 36 5.54 -10.61 29.57
CA SER A 36 4.79 -11.56 30.41
C SER A 36 3.98 -12.59 29.62
N TYR A 37 3.63 -12.26 28.37
CA TYR A 37 3.01 -13.18 27.41
C TYR A 37 3.26 -12.70 25.98
N SER A 38 3.08 -13.60 25.01
CA SER A 38 3.16 -13.24 23.59
C SER A 38 1.94 -12.42 23.20
N CYS A 39 2.02 -11.09 23.31
CA CYS A 39 0.98 -10.20 22.83
C CYS A 39 0.90 -10.27 21.29
N GLN A 40 -0.31 -10.52 20.77
CA GLN A 40 -0.60 -10.73 19.35
C GLN A 40 -1.62 -9.73 18.82
N SER A 41 -2.41 -9.08 19.67
CA SER A 41 -3.35 -8.06 19.24
C SER A 41 -3.60 -7.00 20.31
N ILE A 42 -4.19 -5.89 19.87
CA ILE A 42 -4.64 -4.79 20.72
C ILE A 42 -6.09 -4.45 20.42
N GLU A 43 -6.78 -4.00 21.46
CA GLU A 43 -8.05 -3.31 21.37
C GLU A 43 -7.86 -1.90 21.95
N TYR A 44 -8.25 -0.89 21.16
CA TYR A 44 -8.03 0.51 21.50
C TYR A 44 -9.33 1.29 21.46
N ASN A 45 -9.59 2.09 22.50
CA ASN A 45 -10.73 3.00 22.53
C ASN A 45 -10.25 4.47 22.50
N PRO A 46 -10.46 5.20 21.39
CA PRO A 46 -9.95 6.56 21.25
C PRO A 46 -10.64 7.56 22.18
N ARG A 47 -11.85 7.28 22.67
CA ARG A 47 -12.63 8.23 23.48
C ARG A 47 -11.99 8.50 24.84
N TYR A 48 -11.40 7.48 25.44
CA TYR A 48 -10.74 7.57 26.76
C TYR A 48 -9.30 7.05 26.73
N LYS A 49 -8.74 6.86 25.54
CA LYS A 49 -7.35 6.41 25.35
C LYS A 49 -7.07 5.08 26.07
N GLY A 50 -8.03 4.15 26.01
CA GLY A 50 -7.91 2.83 26.62
C GLY A 50 -7.22 1.86 25.68
N CYS A 51 -6.25 1.10 26.18
CA CYS A 51 -5.51 0.07 25.46
C CYS A 51 -5.63 -1.25 26.19
N TYR A 52 -6.16 -2.27 25.52
CA TYR A 52 -6.11 -3.65 25.98
C TYR A 52 -5.16 -4.43 25.09
N LEU A 53 -4.27 -5.17 25.75
CA LEU A 53 -3.31 -6.06 25.12
C LEU A 53 -3.81 -7.50 25.22
N SER A 54 -3.62 -8.28 24.16
CA SER A 54 -4.14 -9.64 24.10
C SER A 54 -3.16 -10.62 23.44
N ALA A 55 -3.06 -11.82 24.01
CA ALA A 55 -2.41 -12.95 23.33
C ALA A 55 -3.27 -13.57 22.22
N ALA A 56 -4.57 -13.25 22.21
CA ALA A 56 -5.52 -13.77 21.24
C ALA A 56 -5.48 -12.98 19.93
N MET A 57 -5.97 -13.58 18.84
CA MET A 57 -6.07 -12.97 17.51
C MET A 57 -7.52 -13.04 17.00
N SER A 58 -7.77 -12.51 15.81
CA SER A 58 -9.05 -12.60 15.12
C SER A 58 -9.49 -14.03 14.77
N SER A 59 -8.58 -15.00 14.87
CA SER A 59 -8.89 -16.44 14.79
C SER A 59 -9.53 -17.01 16.07
N SER A 60 -9.56 -16.25 17.16
CA SER A 60 -10.20 -16.68 18.41
C SER A 60 -11.72 -16.84 18.23
N SER A 61 -12.30 -17.86 18.87
CA SER A 61 -13.76 -18.01 18.95
C SER A 61 -14.45 -16.84 19.66
N ASP A 62 -13.70 -16.05 20.43
CA ASP A 62 -14.21 -14.88 21.17
C ASP A 62 -14.13 -13.58 20.37
N PHE A 63 -13.57 -13.62 19.15
CA PHE A 63 -13.48 -12.46 18.26
C PHE A 63 -14.86 -12.08 17.70
N ASN A 64 -15.20 -10.80 17.78
CA ASN A 64 -16.50 -10.28 17.38
C ASN A 64 -16.37 -9.07 16.47
N VAL A 65 -17.13 -9.09 15.37
CA VAL A 65 -17.28 -7.98 14.41
C VAL A 65 -18.79 -7.77 14.15
N PRO A 66 -19.37 -6.58 14.42
CA PRO A 66 -18.75 -5.45 15.10
C PRO A 66 -18.48 -5.76 16.57
N CYS A 67 -17.65 -4.95 17.24
CA CYS A 67 -17.49 -5.09 18.68
C CYS A 67 -18.83 -4.91 19.42
N TYR A 68 -19.09 -5.74 20.44
CA TYR A 68 -20.29 -5.63 21.27
C TYR A 68 -20.30 -4.35 22.13
N VAL A 69 -19.13 -3.76 22.39
CA VAL A 69 -18.99 -2.44 23.01
C VAL A 69 -18.66 -1.40 21.94
N ARG A 70 -19.46 -0.34 21.84
CA ARG A 70 -19.24 0.72 20.86
C ARG A 70 -17.92 1.46 21.09
N GLY A 71 -17.22 1.74 19.98
CA GLY A 71 -16.03 2.59 19.96
C GLY A 71 -14.71 1.87 20.22
N TRP A 72 -14.72 0.54 20.36
CA TRP A 72 -13.49 -0.24 20.41
C TRP A 72 -13.00 -0.58 19.01
N LEU A 73 -11.69 -0.44 18.83
CA LEU A 73 -10.97 -0.67 17.59
C LEU A 73 -9.97 -1.79 17.79
N TYR A 74 -9.99 -2.78 16.92
CA TYR A 74 -9.12 -3.94 16.98
C TYR A 74 -8.02 -3.85 15.92
N MET A 75 -6.82 -4.24 16.31
CA MET A 75 -5.71 -4.48 15.41
C MET A 75 -4.95 -5.70 15.91
N GLU A 76 -4.43 -6.52 14.99
CA GLU A 76 -3.55 -7.62 15.35
C GLU A 76 -2.20 -7.48 14.68
N ILE A 77 -1.19 -8.03 15.32
CA ILE A 77 0.13 -8.19 14.73
C ILE A 77 -0.03 -9.16 13.57
N LEU A 78 0.28 -8.69 12.37
CA LEU A 78 0.38 -9.59 11.24
C LEU A 78 1.57 -10.51 11.52
N LYS A 79 1.33 -11.83 11.51
CA LYS A 79 2.41 -12.80 11.47
C LYS A 79 3.28 -12.43 10.28
N ASP A 80 4.54 -12.12 10.57
CA ASP A 80 5.52 -11.75 9.55
C ASP A 80 5.52 -12.85 8.47
N PRO A 81 5.43 -12.50 7.17
CA PRO A 81 5.34 -13.52 6.13
C PRO A 81 6.60 -14.38 5.99
N CYS A 82 7.72 -13.99 6.58
CA CYS A 82 8.98 -14.73 6.50
C CYS A 82 9.72 -14.66 7.85
N GLU A 83 9.71 -15.76 8.59
CA GLU A 83 10.60 -15.95 9.75
C GLU A 83 11.81 -16.76 9.25
N THR A 84 12.98 -16.15 9.20
CA THR A 84 14.26 -16.68 8.67
C THR A 84 14.72 -18.04 9.26
N ASP A 85 14.12 -18.49 10.35
CA ASP A 85 14.41 -19.78 11.00
C ASP A 85 13.38 -20.87 10.73
N LYS A 86 12.18 -20.55 10.22
CA LYS A 86 11.14 -21.56 9.90
C LYS A 86 10.97 -21.81 8.40
N ASP A 87 11.57 -20.98 7.56
CA ASP A 87 11.55 -21.13 6.11
C ASP A 87 12.73 -21.95 5.57
N TRP A 88 13.62 -22.41 6.46
CA TRP A 88 14.80 -23.22 6.15
C TRP A 88 14.73 -24.57 6.85
N SER A 89 15.26 -25.62 6.21
CA SER A 89 15.41 -26.93 6.84
C SER A 89 16.39 -26.85 8.01
N ASP A 90 16.37 -27.88 8.86
CA ASP A 90 17.44 -28.07 9.84
C ASP A 90 18.82 -28.01 9.18
N ILE A 91 19.77 -27.40 9.88
CA ILE A 91 21.16 -27.36 9.45
C ILE A 91 21.75 -28.77 9.58
N ARG A 92 22.31 -29.27 8.48
CA ARG A 92 22.93 -30.60 8.42
C ARG A 92 24.40 -30.47 8.06
N ASN A 93 25.25 -31.36 8.59
CA ASN A 93 26.57 -31.60 8.03
C ASN A 93 26.37 -32.30 6.68
N ALA A 94 26.23 -31.53 5.61
CA ALA A 94 25.93 -32.00 4.28
C ALA A 94 26.39 -30.99 3.24
N CYS A 95 26.43 -31.40 1.98
CA CYS A 95 26.73 -30.54 0.85
C CYS A 95 26.15 -31.12 -0.45
N ILE A 96 26.04 -30.32 -1.50
CA ILE A 96 25.71 -30.75 -2.85
C ILE A 96 26.90 -30.45 -3.76
N ARG A 97 27.43 -31.49 -4.42
CA ARG A 97 28.59 -31.31 -5.30
C ARG A 97 28.29 -30.35 -6.45
N GLY A 98 28.99 -29.21 -6.49
CA GLY A 98 28.86 -28.21 -7.57
C GLY A 98 27.65 -27.28 -7.44
N ASN A 99 27.00 -27.23 -6.26
CA ASN A 99 25.85 -26.36 -6.01
C ASN A 99 26.28 -24.96 -5.53
N ASN A 100 27.06 -24.28 -6.37
CA ASN A 100 27.66 -22.98 -6.08
C ASN A 100 27.38 -21.99 -7.21
N ASN A 101 26.10 -21.80 -7.54
CA ASN A 101 25.65 -20.87 -8.56
C ASN A 101 26.17 -19.44 -8.29
N GLN A 102 26.32 -19.07 -7.01
CA GLN A 102 26.97 -17.83 -6.59
C GLN A 102 27.64 -17.97 -5.21
N ASP A 103 28.69 -17.19 -4.95
CA ASP A 103 29.45 -17.28 -3.71
C ASP A 103 29.78 -15.93 -3.06
N PHE A 104 29.87 -15.96 -1.73
CA PHE A 104 30.22 -14.81 -0.90
C PHE A 104 31.18 -15.23 0.21
N LYS A 105 32.06 -14.30 0.60
CA LYS A 105 33.04 -14.49 1.68
C LYS A 105 32.90 -13.38 2.72
N GLY A 106 33.05 -13.74 4.00
CA GLY A 106 32.98 -12.78 5.11
C GLY A 106 31.55 -12.44 5.54
N VAL A 107 30.58 -13.33 5.27
CA VAL A 107 29.17 -13.14 5.65
C VAL A 107 28.74 -14.13 6.74
N SER A 108 27.79 -13.75 7.59
CA SER A 108 27.15 -14.68 8.53
C SER A 108 26.23 -15.65 7.78
N ILE A 109 25.83 -16.74 8.45
CA ILE A 109 24.84 -17.67 7.88
C ILE A 109 23.49 -16.99 7.62
N ASP A 110 23.08 -16.05 8.47
CA ASP A 110 21.81 -15.32 8.28
C ASP A 110 21.87 -14.40 7.07
N VAL A 111 23.00 -13.69 6.88
CA VAL A 111 23.24 -12.89 5.67
C VAL A 111 23.32 -13.78 4.43
N CYS A 112 23.87 -14.99 4.55
CA CYS A 112 23.90 -15.97 3.46
C CYS A 112 22.47 -16.39 3.04
N LYS A 113 21.61 -16.70 4.02
CA LYS A 113 20.18 -16.99 3.79
C LYS A 113 19.46 -15.80 3.14
N GLU A 114 19.66 -14.59 3.65
CA GLU A 114 19.09 -13.36 3.10
C GLU A 114 19.50 -13.14 1.63
N LYS A 115 20.78 -13.35 1.31
CA LYS A 115 21.27 -13.27 -0.07
C LYS A 115 20.60 -14.29 -0.98
N CYS A 116 20.35 -15.51 -0.51
CA CYS A 116 19.57 -16.50 -1.27
C CYS A 116 18.13 -16.06 -1.50
N PHE A 117 17.48 -15.44 -0.51
CA PHE A 117 16.10 -14.95 -0.67
C PHE A 117 15.98 -13.83 -1.70
N ASN A 118 17.00 -12.96 -1.76
CA ASN A 118 17.04 -11.79 -2.61
C ASN A 118 17.74 -12.05 -3.95
N GLU A 119 18.09 -13.30 -4.26
CA GLU A 119 18.73 -13.67 -5.51
C GLU A 119 17.71 -13.66 -6.65
N ASP A 120 18.01 -12.94 -7.72
CA ASP A 120 17.13 -12.72 -8.87
C ASP A 120 17.66 -13.38 -10.15
N SER A 121 18.94 -13.72 -10.20
CA SER A 121 19.58 -14.28 -11.39
C SER A 121 19.34 -15.79 -11.55
N PHE A 122 19.00 -16.47 -10.45
CA PHE A 122 18.64 -17.89 -10.45
C PHE A 122 17.71 -18.21 -9.27
N ASN A 123 17.00 -19.33 -9.33
CA ASN A 123 16.06 -19.68 -8.26
C ASN A 123 16.82 -20.30 -7.07
N CYS A 124 17.40 -19.47 -6.21
CA CYS A 124 18.15 -19.97 -5.07
C CYS A 124 17.24 -20.76 -4.09
N GLN A 125 17.52 -22.06 -3.96
CA GLN A 125 16.76 -23.01 -3.14
C GLN A 125 17.53 -23.49 -1.91
N SER A 126 18.86 -23.41 -1.92
CA SER A 126 19.68 -23.86 -0.80
C SER A 126 20.95 -23.04 -0.61
N ILE A 127 21.54 -23.18 0.57
CA ILE A 127 22.86 -22.62 0.87
C ILE A 127 23.80 -23.69 1.43
N GLU A 128 25.09 -23.52 1.14
CA GLU A 128 26.19 -24.23 1.78
C GLU A 128 27.08 -23.22 2.50
N TYR A 129 27.30 -23.41 3.80
CA TYR A 129 28.01 -22.45 4.63
C TYR A 129 29.18 -23.10 5.36
N ARG A 130 30.29 -22.37 5.51
CA ARG A 130 31.43 -22.78 6.33
C ARG A 130 31.83 -21.66 7.28
N SER A 131 31.57 -21.87 8.57
CA SER A 131 31.78 -20.86 9.61
C SER A 131 33.23 -20.43 9.79
N ARG A 132 34.19 -21.37 9.68
CA ARG A 132 35.64 -21.14 9.84
C ARG A 132 36.14 -19.95 9.02
N ASP A 133 35.73 -19.85 7.76
CA ASP A 133 36.19 -18.82 6.81
C ASP A 133 35.04 -17.92 6.34
N GLN A 134 33.86 -18.05 6.96
CA GLN A 134 32.62 -17.34 6.61
C GLN A 134 32.29 -17.41 5.11
N TRP A 135 32.39 -18.61 4.55
CA TRP A 135 32.10 -18.86 3.13
C TRP A 135 30.63 -19.25 2.96
N CYS A 136 29.98 -18.68 1.96
CA CYS A 136 28.58 -18.90 1.61
C CYS A 136 28.50 -19.26 0.13
N PHE A 137 27.92 -20.41 -0.18
CA PHE A 137 27.49 -20.76 -1.53
C PHE A 137 25.97 -20.75 -1.59
N LEU A 138 25.43 -20.11 -2.62
CA LEU A 138 24.04 -20.14 -2.99
C LEU A 138 23.83 -21.15 -4.12
N GLY A 139 22.72 -21.88 -4.11
CA GLY A 139 22.47 -22.88 -5.13
C GLY A 139 21.01 -23.17 -5.43
N GLU A 140 20.73 -23.59 -6.66
CA GLU A 140 19.39 -24.02 -7.12
C GLU A 140 19.05 -25.45 -6.69
N ALA A 141 20.05 -26.29 -6.41
CA ALA A 141 19.81 -27.69 -6.10
C ALA A 141 19.34 -27.88 -4.65
N THR A 142 18.54 -28.92 -4.43
CA THR A 142 18.00 -29.31 -3.12
C THR A 142 18.55 -30.67 -2.69
N SER A 143 18.22 -31.10 -1.47
CA SER A 143 18.54 -32.41 -0.90
C SER A 143 18.00 -33.60 -1.71
N LYS A 144 17.14 -33.33 -2.71
CA LYS A 144 16.67 -34.33 -3.69
C LYS A 144 17.67 -34.59 -4.82
N SER A 145 18.72 -33.78 -4.94
CA SER A 145 19.77 -33.98 -5.95
C SER A 145 20.52 -35.29 -5.74
N SER A 146 20.90 -35.95 -6.83
CA SER A 146 21.80 -37.11 -6.80
C SER A 146 23.20 -36.76 -6.28
N ASP A 147 23.54 -35.48 -6.27
CA ASP A 147 24.82 -34.95 -5.81
C ASP A 147 24.79 -34.49 -4.35
N TYR A 148 23.73 -34.78 -3.58
CA TYR A 148 23.63 -34.48 -2.15
C TYR A 148 24.36 -35.51 -1.29
N TYR A 149 25.25 -35.06 -0.41
CA TYR A 149 26.08 -35.90 0.46
C TYR A 149 25.83 -35.57 1.93
N VAL A 150 25.60 -36.61 2.74
CA VAL A 150 25.52 -36.55 4.22
C VAL A 150 26.38 -37.70 4.80
N PRO A 151 27.45 -37.43 5.57
CA PRO A 151 28.03 -36.12 5.83
C PRO A 151 28.62 -35.49 4.55
N CYS A 152 28.94 -34.20 4.58
CA CYS A 152 29.64 -33.59 3.45
C CYS A 152 30.99 -34.30 3.21
N TYR A 153 31.37 -34.46 1.94
CA TYR A 153 32.67 -35.04 1.56
C TYR A 153 33.87 -34.13 1.87
N VAL A 154 33.61 -32.87 2.27
CA VAL A 154 34.60 -31.92 2.79
C VAL A 154 34.19 -31.50 4.19
N ASP A 155 35.11 -31.61 5.14
CA ASP A 155 34.85 -31.23 6.53
C ASP A 155 34.55 -29.74 6.71
N GLY A 156 33.60 -29.45 7.61
CA GLY A 156 33.26 -28.11 8.07
C GLY A 156 32.21 -27.38 7.24
N TRP A 157 31.69 -27.98 6.17
CA TRP A 157 30.54 -27.46 5.43
C TRP A 157 29.22 -27.92 6.03
N ILE A 158 28.28 -26.99 6.09
CA ILE A 158 26.90 -27.26 6.51
C ILE A 158 25.94 -26.82 5.41
N TYR A 159 24.77 -27.43 5.41
CA TYR A 159 23.73 -27.25 4.40
C TYR A 159 22.39 -26.96 5.05
N THR A 160 21.61 -26.09 4.41
CA THR A 160 20.18 -25.94 4.65
C THR A 160 19.48 -25.51 3.36
N GLU A 161 18.20 -25.86 3.22
CA GLU A 161 17.39 -25.56 2.03
C GLU A 161 16.06 -24.91 2.39
N ARG A 162 15.49 -24.18 1.44
CA ARG A 162 14.19 -23.51 1.61
C ARG A 162 13.08 -24.54 1.69
N LEU A 163 12.22 -24.42 2.70
CA LEU A 163 11.04 -25.26 2.89
C LEU A 163 9.79 -24.72 2.17
N ARG A 164 9.81 -23.45 1.76
CA ARG A 164 8.67 -22.77 1.13
C ARG A 164 9.12 -21.98 -0.11
N GLU A 165 8.59 -22.35 -1.28
CA GLU A 165 8.74 -21.57 -2.52
C GLU A 165 7.91 -20.26 -2.42
N GLY A 166 8.51 -19.11 -2.78
CA GLY A 166 7.76 -17.86 -2.98
C GLY A 166 7.69 -16.84 -1.83
N CYS A 167 8.56 -16.89 -0.82
CA CYS A 167 8.78 -15.72 0.06
C CYS A 167 9.64 -14.69 -0.69
N VAL A 168 9.04 -13.54 -1.04
CA VAL A 168 9.73 -12.34 -1.54
C VAL A 168 9.50 -11.24 -0.51
N ILE A 169 10.58 -10.63 -0.01
CA ILE A 169 10.49 -9.48 0.90
C ILE A 169 10.04 -8.27 0.07
N ALA A 170 8.77 -7.89 0.20
CA ALA A 170 8.24 -6.67 -0.41
C ALA A 170 8.43 -5.48 0.55
N VAL A 171 9.64 -4.93 0.56
CA VAL A 171 9.99 -3.69 1.28
C VAL A 171 10.29 -2.62 0.22
N CYS A 172 9.69 -1.45 0.38
CA CYS A 172 9.89 -0.32 -0.51
C CYS A 172 10.33 0.87 0.34
N ASP A 173 11.50 1.42 0.04
CA ASP A 173 11.98 2.69 0.61
C ASP A 173 12.47 3.59 -0.54
N PRO A 174 11.68 4.59 -0.97
CA PRO A 174 10.52 5.17 -0.26
C PRO A 174 9.24 4.32 -0.37
N GLU A 175 8.30 4.56 0.55
CA GLU A 175 6.99 3.89 0.52
C GLU A 175 6.19 4.21 -0.77
N CYS A 176 5.38 3.24 -1.22
CA CYS A 176 4.45 3.45 -2.32
C CYS A 176 3.35 4.45 -1.93
N LEU A 177 3.17 5.48 -2.74
CA LEU A 177 2.17 6.54 -2.57
C LEU A 177 0.84 6.18 -3.28
N ASN A 178 -0.20 7.01 -3.07
CA ASN A 178 -1.48 6.95 -3.78
C ASN A 178 -2.11 5.53 -3.82
N ASN A 179 -2.06 4.83 -2.70
CA ASN A 179 -2.56 3.47 -2.51
C ASN A 179 -1.87 2.40 -3.41
N GLY A 180 -0.64 2.68 -3.85
CA GLY A 180 0.25 1.68 -4.43
C GLY A 180 0.58 0.56 -3.45
N ARG A 181 0.86 -0.64 -3.96
CA ARG A 181 1.24 -1.80 -3.15
C ARG A 181 2.68 -2.18 -3.43
N CYS A 182 3.49 -2.30 -2.38
CA CYS A 182 4.82 -2.88 -2.49
C CYS A 182 4.69 -4.38 -2.83
N VAL A 183 5.25 -4.79 -3.97
CA VAL A 183 5.14 -6.17 -4.51
C VAL A 183 6.48 -6.88 -4.61
N GLY A 184 7.59 -6.15 -4.46
CA GLY A 184 8.97 -6.62 -4.42
C GLY A 184 9.87 -5.54 -3.81
N PRO A 185 11.17 -5.80 -3.64
CA PRO A 185 12.13 -4.80 -3.19
C PRO A 185 12.08 -3.55 -4.07
N ASP A 186 11.74 -2.41 -3.47
CA ASP A 186 11.59 -1.10 -4.13
C ASP A 186 10.68 -1.10 -5.37
N GLU A 187 9.77 -2.07 -5.45
CA GLU A 187 8.84 -2.24 -6.57
C GLU A 187 7.40 -1.99 -6.11
N CYS A 188 6.86 -0.85 -6.56
CA CYS A 188 5.46 -0.49 -6.33
C CYS A 188 4.57 -0.88 -7.50
N ARG A 189 3.48 -1.59 -7.20
CA ARG A 189 2.35 -1.76 -8.10
C ARG A 189 1.33 -0.65 -7.88
N CYS A 190 1.22 0.24 -8.85
CA CYS A 190 0.33 1.40 -8.78
C CYS A 190 -1.14 1.09 -9.07
N GLN A 191 -2.03 1.88 -8.48
CA GLN A 191 -3.43 1.91 -8.85
C GLN A 191 -3.60 2.43 -10.29
N LYS A 192 -4.70 2.06 -10.94
CA LYS A 192 -4.98 2.47 -12.32
C LYS A 192 -4.87 3.99 -12.46
N GLY A 193 -4.08 4.44 -13.45
CA GLY A 193 -3.87 5.86 -13.76
C GLY A 193 -2.71 6.53 -13.01
N TRP A 194 -2.22 5.93 -11.92
CA TRP A 194 -1.01 6.36 -11.21
C TRP A 194 0.24 5.65 -11.77
N LYS A 195 1.38 6.34 -11.71
CA LYS A 195 2.65 5.97 -12.34
C LYS A 195 3.84 6.49 -11.51
N GLY A 196 5.05 6.11 -11.90
CA GLY A 196 6.28 6.43 -11.18
C GLY A 196 6.70 5.28 -10.28
N ASN A 197 7.94 5.34 -9.79
CA ASN A 197 8.55 4.24 -9.02
C ASN A 197 7.83 4.02 -7.70
N ASN A 198 7.28 5.09 -7.12
CA ASN A 198 6.53 5.08 -5.87
C ASN A 198 5.06 5.48 -6.10
N CYS A 199 4.54 5.36 -7.33
CA CYS A 199 3.17 5.76 -7.67
C CYS A 199 2.87 7.24 -7.42
N GLU A 200 3.89 8.10 -7.52
CA GLU A 200 3.87 9.52 -7.18
C GLU A 200 3.34 10.42 -8.30
N THR A 201 3.29 9.93 -9.53
CA THR A 201 2.85 10.69 -10.71
C THR A 201 1.56 10.13 -11.29
N PHE A 202 0.85 10.94 -12.07
CA PHE A 202 -0.33 10.52 -12.83
C PHE A 202 -0.41 11.30 -14.14
N THR A 203 -1.32 10.88 -15.02
CA THR A 203 -1.63 11.60 -16.25
C THR A 203 -3.15 11.60 -16.43
N CYS A 204 -3.74 12.74 -16.81
CA CYS A 204 -5.11 12.74 -17.33
C CYS A 204 -5.07 12.32 -18.80
N GLU A 205 -5.76 11.25 -19.14
CA GLU A 205 -5.90 10.81 -20.54
C GLU A 205 -6.80 11.79 -21.30
N HIS A 206 -7.71 12.46 -20.59
CA HIS A 206 -8.57 13.50 -21.14
C HIS A 206 -8.29 14.85 -20.50
N GLU A 207 -8.13 15.89 -21.33
CA GLU A 207 -7.92 17.24 -20.84
C GLU A 207 -9.15 17.77 -20.11
N CYS A 208 -8.91 18.40 -18.96
CA CYS A 208 -9.88 19.23 -18.25
C CYS A 208 -10.15 20.50 -19.07
N LEU A 209 -11.41 20.76 -19.39
CA LEU A 209 -11.84 21.91 -20.17
C LEU A 209 -12.10 23.12 -19.27
N ASN A 210 -12.29 24.28 -19.90
CA ASN A 210 -12.71 25.52 -19.22
C ASN A 210 -11.84 25.90 -18.00
N ASN A 211 -10.52 25.72 -18.13
CA ASN A 211 -9.52 26.00 -17.10
C ASN A 211 -9.63 25.15 -15.82
N GLY A 212 -10.23 23.95 -15.92
CA GLY A 212 -10.16 22.94 -14.86
C GLY A 212 -8.74 22.43 -14.65
N ALA A 213 -8.41 22.04 -13.41
CA ALA A 213 -7.11 21.49 -13.05
C ALA A 213 -7.18 19.96 -12.94
N CYS A 214 -6.25 19.25 -13.58
CA CYS A 214 -6.11 17.80 -13.42
C CYS A 214 -5.45 17.52 -12.05
N THR A 215 -6.18 16.92 -11.11
CA THR A 215 -5.73 16.69 -9.72
C THR A 215 -5.54 15.21 -9.38
N GLY A 216 -5.94 14.31 -10.29
CA GLY A 216 -5.69 12.88 -10.23
C GLY A 216 -5.93 12.25 -11.61
N PRO A 217 -5.73 10.93 -11.76
CA PRO A 217 -6.00 10.26 -13.04
C PRO A 217 -7.46 10.42 -13.45
N ASP A 218 -7.68 11.16 -14.54
CA ASP A 218 -9.00 11.55 -15.07
C ASP A 218 -9.93 12.23 -14.05
N ILE A 219 -9.35 12.94 -13.07
CA ILE A 219 -10.08 13.75 -12.10
C ILE A 219 -9.78 15.22 -12.37
N CYS A 220 -10.82 15.96 -12.75
CA CYS A 220 -10.77 17.39 -12.98
C CYS A 220 -11.38 18.16 -11.79
N ASP A 221 -10.62 19.09 -11.25
CA ASP A 221 -11.11 20.13 -10.35
C ASP A 221 -11.61 21.32 -11.18
N CYS A 222 -12.92 21.55 -11.15
CA CYS A 222 -13.58 22.52 -12.03
C CYS A 222 -13.63 23.91 -11.42
N GLN A 223 -13.41 24.91 -12.28
CA GLN A 223 -13.63 26.31 -11.90
C GLN A 223 -15.09 26.57 -11.55
N THR A 224 -15.32 27.56 -10.70
CA THR A 224 -16.67 27.99 -10.30
C THR A 224 -17.56 28.24 -11.53
N GLY A 225 -18.73 27.61 -11.55
CA GLY A 225 -19.68 27.70 -12.66
C GLY A 225 -19.50 26.65 -13.76
N TRP A 226 -18.61 25.69 -13.58
CA TRP A 226 -18.45 24.53 -14.46
C TRP A 226 -18.55 23.22 -13.69
N ASN A 227 -19.03 22.16 -14.34
CA ASN A 227 -19.09 20.79 -13.83
C ASN A 227 -19.01 19.76 -14.98
N GLY A 228 -19.16 18.48 -14.65
CA GLY A 228 -18.89 17.37 -15.55
C GLY A 228 -17.49 16.81 -15.32
N ASP A 229 -17.25 15.59 -15.81
CA ASP A 229 -16.00 14.85 -15.54
C ASP A 229 -14.77 15.57 -16.13
N ARG A 230 -14.98 16.42 -17.14
CA ARG A 230 -13.96 17.25 -17.78
C ARG A 230 -14.25 18.74 -17.67
N CYS A 231 -15.12 19.16 -16.76
CA CYS A 231 -15.55 20.55 -16.63
C CYS A 231 -16.20 21.13 -17.90
N GLU A 232 -16.81 20.28 -18.73
CA GLU A 232 -17.40 20.61 -20.01
C GLU A 232 -18.79 21.27 -19.91
N THR A 233 -19.46 21.09 -18.78
CA THR A 233 -20.84 21.53 -18.59
C THR A 233 -20.87 22.84 -17.81
N ALA A 234 -21.50 23.85 -18.40
CA ALA A 234 -21.70 25.14 -17.74
C ALA A 234 -22.85 25.05 -16.74
N VAL A 235 -22.63 25.57 -15.53
CA VAL A 235 -23.64 25.73 -14.49
C VAL A 235 -24.14 27.17 -14.50
N CYS A 236 -25.34 27.36 -15.06
CA CYS A 236 -26.02 28.64 -15.04
C CYS A 236 -26.89 28.77 -13.78
N GLU A 237 -26.76 29.89 -13.05
CA GLU A 237 -27.60 30.22 -11.89
C GLU A 237 -29.09 30.37 -12.27
N HIS A 238 -29.38 30.65 -13.54
CA HIS A 238 -30.73 30.81 -14.06
C HIS A 238 -31.00 29.87 -15.23
N LYS A 239 -32.24 29.35 -15.30
CA LYS A 239 -32.68 28.51 -16.41
C LYS A 239 -32.72 29.30 -17.72
N CYS A 240 -32.18 28.72 -18.79
CA CYS A 240 -32.34 29.24 -20.14
C CYS A 240 -33.82 29.15 -20.58
N LEU A 241 -34.36 30.22 -21.14
CA LEU A 241 -35.72 30.27 -21.71
C LEU A 241 -35.69 29.96 -23.22
N ASN A 242 -36.86 29.75 -23.83
CA ASN A 242 -37.03 29.54 -25.27
C ASN A 242 -36.13 28.43 -25.86
N ASN A 243 -35.95 27.34 -25.10
CA ASN A 243 -35.12 26.20 -25.50
C ASN A 243 -33.61 26.52 -25.68
N GLY A 244 -33.12 27.59 -25.05
CA GLY A 244 -31.70 27.93 -25.03
C GLY A 244 -30.85 26.92 -24.24
N THR A 245 -29.58 26.77 -24.60
CA THR A 245 -28.60 25.93 -23.90
C THR A 245 -27.59 26.81 -23.16
N CYS A 246 -27.25 26.44 -21.92
CA CYS A 246 -26.19 27.11 -21.15
C CYS A 246 -24.83 26.67 -21.70
N ILE A 247 -24.08 27.59 -22.30
CA ILE A 247 -22.78 27.30 -22.92
C ILE A 247 -21.58 27.91 -22.17
N ALA A 248 -21.83 28.75 -21.15
CA ALA A 248 -20.83 29.30 -20.22
C ALA A 248 -21.51 29.84 -18.94
N PRO A 249 -20.85 29.83 -17.77
CA PRO A 249 -21.34 30.50 -16.58
C PRO A 249 -21.38 32.01 -16.78
N ILE A 250 -22.47 32.62 -16.31
CA ILE A 250 -22.68 34.07 -16.43
C ILE A 250 -21.98 34.76 -15.26
N TYR A 251 -20.88 35.46 -15.53
CA TYR A 251 -20.31 36.44 -14.60
C TYR A 251 -21.16 37.72 -14.66
N VAL A 252 -22.09 37.90 -13.74
CA VAL A 252 -22.84 39.16 -13.64
C VAL A 252 -21.94 40.20 -12.96
N THR A 253 -21.05 40.85 -13.71
CA THR A 253 -20.56 42.17 -13.26
C THR A 253 -21.64 43.18 -13.56
N ALA A 254 -22.23 43.76 -12.51
CA ALA A 254 -23.35 44.69 -12.60
C ALA A 254 -23.09 45.82 -13.62
N LEU A 255 -23.64 45.71 -14.82
CA LEU A 255 -23.74 46.81 -15.77
C LEU A 255 -25.06 47.52 -15.52
N LYS A 256 -24.99 48.70 -14.88
CA LYS A 256 -26.11 49.63 -14.87
C LYS A 256 -26.23 50.22 -16.28
N ASP A 257 -27.35 50.00 -16.94
CA ASP A 257 -27.74 50.80 -18.08
C ASP A 257 -28.20 52.20 -17.60
N GLY A 258 -28.08 53.20 -18.48
CA GLY A 258 -28.43 54.60 -18.21
C GLY A 258 -29.91 54.89 -17.89
N LYS A 259 -30.71 53.85 -17.63
CA LYS A 259 -32.12 53.92 -17.17
C LYS A 259 -32.42 53.08 -15.91
N GLY A 260 -31.42 52.43 -15.31
CA GLY A 260 -31.55 51.82 -13.98
C GLY A 260 -32.37 50.54 -13.92
N THR A 261 -32.37 49.72 -14.98
CA THR A 261 -33.05 48.41 -15.00
C THR A 261 -32.06 47.29 -15.26
N ASN A 262 -31.96 46.31 -14.35
CA ASN A 262 -31.09 45.15 -14.55
C ASN A 262 -31.49 44.36 -15.81
N VAL A 263 -30.72 44.49 -16.90
CA VAL A 263 -30.92 43.68 -18.11
C VAL A 263 -30.25 42.32 -17.91
N LYS A 264 -31.05 41.25 -17.78
CA LYS A 264 -30.57 39.87 -17.76
C LYS A 264 -30.22 39.42 -19.18
N LEU A 265 -28.95 39.48 -19.54
CA LEU A 265 -28.43 38.87 -20.77
C LEU A 265 -27.88 37.48 -20.47
N CYS A 266 -28.64 36.43 -20.80
CA CYS A 266 -28.01 35.19 -21.25
C CYS A 266 -27.55 35.47 -22.69
N VAL A 267 -26.24 35.54 -22.92
CA VAL A 267 -25.70 35.78 -24.26
C VAL A 267 -26.15 34.65 -25.18
N LEU A 268 -27.10 34.96 -26.07
CA LEU A 268 -27.34 34.20 -27.29
C LEU A 268 -26.09 34.37 -28.16
N ILE A 269 -25.22 33.37 -28.23
CA ILE A 269 -24.34 33.25 -29.40
C ILE A 269 -25.18 32.64 -30.51
N VAL A 270 -26.00 33.47 -31.18
CA VAL A 270 -26.43 33.14 -32.53
C VAL A 270 -25.25 33.51 -33.42
N VAL A 271 -24.60 32.51 -34.01
CA VAL A 271 -23.78 32.72 -35.19
C VAL A 271 -24.74 33.11 -36.32
N ALA A 272 -25.19 34.36 -36.31
CA ALA A 272 -25.90 34.95 -37.42
C ALA A 272 -24.83 35.39 -38.41
N LYS A 273 -24.62 34.50 -39.39
CA LYS A 273 -23.89 34.72 -40.64
C LYS A 273 -24.12 36.17 -41.11
N LEU A 274 -23.03 36.94 -41.22
CA LEU A 274 -23.02 38.27 -41.81
C LEU A 274 -23.53 38.21 -43.25
N GLU A 275 -24.81 38.44 -43.50
CA GLU A 275 -25.29 38.94 -44.78
C GLU A 275 -26.48 39.90 -44.58
N GLY A 276 -26.27 41.18 -44.91
CA GLY A 276 -27.33 42.11 -45.31
C GLY A 276 -27.90 43.02 -44.24
N TRP A 277 -27.38 44.25 -44.17
CA TRP A 277 -28.04 45.41 -43.54
C TRP A 277 -29.35 45.78 -44.25
N VAL A 278 -30.37 46.24 -43.51
CA VAL A 278 -31.09 47.50 -43.82
C VAL A 278 -31.58 48.17 -42.53
N GLN A 279 -31.12 49.41 -42.30
CA GLN A 279 -31.72 50.38 -41.37
C GLN A 279 -33.07 50.88 -41.89
N LYS A 280 -34.09 50.90 -41.03
CA LYS A 280 -35.13 51.93 -40.99
C LYS A 280 -35.68 52.07 -39.59
#